data_AF-A0A1W2HBH8-F1
#
_entry.id   AF-A0A1W2HBH8-F1
#
_cell.length_a   1.000
_cell.length_b   1.000
_cell.length_c   1.000
_cell.angle_alpha   90.00
_cell.angle_beta   90.00
_cell.angle_gamma   90.00
#
_symmetry.space_group_name_H-M   'P 1'
#
loop_
_entity.id
_entity.type
_entity.pdbx_description
1 polymer ?
#
loop_
_entity_poly.entity_id
_entity_poly.type
_entity_poly.pdbx_seq_one_letter_code
_entity_poly.pdbx_strand_id
1 'polypeptide(L)' 'MKVVEFKSKIKNNKIDIPAAIQAKLDYQQGKAIRVIVLMEDNEAENEINFKDKALTDFFKGYSSSDAIYDEYK' A
#
# COMPACT_ATOMS: atom_id res chain seq x y z
N MET A 1 -1.16 -19.98 -7.72
CA MET A 1 -0.11 -18.97 -7.53
C MET A 1 0.54 -19.22 -6.17
N LYS A 2 1.87 -19.13 -6.04
CA LYS A 2 2.59 -19.39 -4.78
C LYS A 2 3.30 -18.12 -4.33
N VAL A 3 3.07 -17.72 -3.08
CA VAL A 3 3.74 -16.56 -2.47
C VAL A 3 5.01 -17.03 -1.77
N VAL A 4 6.07 -16.25 -1.88
CA VAL A 4 7.34 -16.48 -1.19
C VAL A 4 7.64 -15.24 -0.38
N GLU A 5 7.67 -15.41 0.94
CA GLU A 5 7.99 -14.35 1.89
C GLU A 5 9.45 -14.49 2.34
N PHE A 6 10.16 -13.36 2.40
CA PHE A 6 11.51 -13.29 2.96
C PHE A 6 11.75 -11.92 3.56
N LYS A 7 12.60 -11.87 4.58
CA LYS A 7 13.09 -10.60 5.15
C LYS A 7 14.37 -10.20 4.44
N SER A 8 14.46 -8.94 4.05
CA SER A 8 15.67 -8.37 3.45
C SER A 8 15.78 -6.89 3.79
N LYS A 9 16.90 -6.30 3.40
CA LYS A 9 17.15 -4.86 3.47
C LYS A 9 17.16 -4.29 2.06
N ILE A 10 16.72 -3.04 1.94
CA ILE A 10 16.89 -2.26 0.72
C ILE A 10 18.29 -1.63 0.76
N LYS A 11 19.08 -1.84 -0.28
CA LYS A 11 20.40 -1.21 -0.46
C LYS A 11 20.52 -0.69 -1.88
N ASN A 12 20.86 0.59 -2.06
CA ASN A 12 20.99 1.23 -3.36
C ASN A 12 19.76 1.05 -4.26
N ASN A 13 18.55 1.25 -3.71
CA ASN A 13 17.26 1.03 -4.38
C ASN A 13 17.06 -0.39 -4.94
N LYS A 14 17.73 -1.39 -4.34
CA LYS A 14 17.57 -2.81 -4.67
C LYS A 14 17.21 -3.60 -3.42
N ILE A 15 16.32 -4.57 -3.58
CA ILE A 15 16.00 -5.57 -2.55
C ILE A 15 16.94 -6.75 -2.77
N ASP A 16 17.82 -7.01 -1.82
CA ASP A 16 18.72 -8.16 -1.91
C ASP A 16 17.93 -9.45 -1.66
N ILE A 17 17.83 -10.34 -2.64
CA ILE A 17 17.08 -11.58 -2.50
C ILE A 17 18.00 -12.65 -1.88
N PRO A 18 17.61 -13.36 -0.80
CA PRO A 18 18.42 -14.43 -0.23
C PRO A 18 18.66 -15.58 -1.25
N ALA A 19 19.84 -16.21 -1.21
CA ALA A 19 20.23 -17.27 -2.17
C ALA A 19 19.20 -18.42 -2.27
N ALA A 20 18.60 -18.81 -1.15
CA ALA A 20 17.56 -19.85 -1.12
C ALA A 20 16.29 -19.47 -1.92
N ILE A 21 16.03 -18.18 -2.09
CA ILE A 21 14.91 -17.66 -2.88
C ILE A 21 15.32 -17.40 -4.33
N GLN A 22 16.55 -16.95 -4.57
CA GLN A 22 17.10 -16.80 -5.93
C GLN A 22 16.98 -18.10 -6.72
N ALA A 23 17.39 -19.24 -6.13
CA ALA A 23 17.26 -20.55 -6.76
C ALA A 23 15.82 -20.86 -7.19
N LYS A 24 14.80 -20.39 -6.45
CA LYS A 24 13.37 -20.59 -6.81
C LYS A 24 12.93 -19.67 -7.94
N LEU A 25 13.52 -18.48 -8.04
CA LEU A 25 13.24 -17.50 -9.09
C LEU A 25 13.92 -17.89 -10.42
N ASP A 26 15.09 -18.52 -10.38
CA ASP A 26 15.78 -19.01 -11.56
C ASP A 26 14.92 -20.02 -12.35
N TYR A 27 14.15 -20.89 -11.66
CA TYR A 27 13.18 -21.79 -12.31
C TYR A 27 12.00 -21.06 -12.99
N GLN A 28 11.85 -19.76 -12.77
CA GLN A 28 10.80 -18.92 -13.36
C GLN A 28 11.36 -17.89 -14.35
N GLN A 29 12.61 -18.06 -14.82
CA GLN A 29 13.21 -17.18 -15.81
C GLN A 29 12.32 -17.04 -17.06
N GLY A 30 12.17 -15.81 -17.54
CA GLY A 30 11.36 -15.49 -18.73
C GLY A 30 9.84 -15.42 -18.49
N LYS A 31 9.35 -15.66 -17.27
CA LYS A 31 7.92 -15.53 -16.94
C LYS A 31 7.62 -14.19 -16.27
N ALA A 32 6.42 -13.67 -16.52
CA ALA A 32 5.91 -12.53 -15.78
C ALA A 32 5.66 -12.92 -14.31
N ILE A 33 6.18 -12.13 -13.38
CA ILE A 33 5.98 -12.33 -11.94
C ILE A 33 5.27 -11.12 -11.33
N ARG A 34 4.46 -11.36 -10.30
CA ARG A 34 3.86 -10.33 -9.45
C ARG A 34 4.68 -10.22 -8.17
N VAL A 35 5.16 -9.02 -7.87
CA VAL A 35 5.91 -8.71 -6.64
C VAL A 35 4.99 -7.93 -5.70
N ILE A 36 4.93 -8.34 -4.43
CA ILE A 36 4.20 -7.65 -3.36
C ILE A 36 5.25 -7.27 -2.32
N VAL A 37 5.36 -5.98 -2.01
CA VAL A 37 6.31 -5.45 -1.03
C VAL A 37 5.50 -4.87 0.12
N LEU A 38 5.80 -5.34 1.34
CA LEU A 38 5.27 -4.75 2.57
C LEU A 38 6.37 -3.89 3.16
N MET A 39 6.09 -2.60 3.36
CA MET A 39 7.00 -1.63 3.97
C MET A 39 6.41 -1.21 5.30
N GLU A 40 7.27 -0.96 6.29
CA GLU A 40 6.82 -0.31 7.51
C GLU A 40 6.42 1.12 7.17
N ASP A 41 5.19 1.49 7.54
CA ASP A 41 4.75 2.87 7.41
C ASP A 41 5.55 3.74 8.38
N ASN A 42 6.12 4.83 7.89
CA ASN A 42 6.54 5.90 8.77
C ASN A 42 5.26 6.47 9.40
N GLU A 43 5.04 6.21 10.70
CA GLU A 43 3.87 6.71 11.44
C GLU A 43 3.67 8.23 11.24
N ALA A 44 4.76 8.98 11.04
CA ALA A 44 4.75 10.41 10.78
C ALA A 44 4.11 10.82 9.42
N GLU A 45 4.26 10.03 8.35
CA GLU A 45 3.66 10.36 7.05
C GLU A 45 2.17 10.02 7.01
N ASN A 46 1.75 8.97 7.74
CA ASN A 46 0.36 8.57 7.82
C ASN A 46 -0.50 9.56 8.63
N GLU A 47 0.05 10.15 9.71
CA GLU A 47 -0.69 11.12 10.51
C GLU A 47 -0.96 12.42 9.72
N ILE A 48 0.00 12.85 8.90
CA ILE A 48 -0.14 14.02 8.01
C ILE A 48 -1.21 13.73 6.95
N ASN A 49 -1.14 12.58 6.27
CA ASN A 49 -2.11 12.19 5.25
C ASN A 49 -3.54 12.03 5.83
N PHE A 50 -3.66 11.51 7.05
CA PHE A 50 -4.96 11.39 7.72
C PHE A 50 -5.54 12.77 8.09
N LYS A 51 -4.74 13.66 8.69
CA LYS A 51 -5.17 15.01 9.05
C LYS A 51 -5.59 15.83 7.82
N ASP A 52 -4.81 15.76 6.75
CA ASP A 52 -5.12 16.49 5.51
C ASP A 52 -6.38 15.97 4.85
N LYS A 53 -6.60 14.64 4.86
CA LYS A 53 -7.83 14.04 4.36
C LYS A 53 -9.04 14.39 5.23
N ALA A 54 -8.91 14.33 6.55
CA ALA A 54 -9.96 14.69 7.49
C ALA A 54 -10.36 16.17 7.37
N LEU A 55 -9.38 17.07 7.23
CA LEU A 55 -9.64 18.49 6.99
C LEU A 55 -10.34 18.71 5.65
N THR A 56 -9.86 18.05 4.59
CA THR A 56 -10.46 18.13 3.26
C THR A 56 -11.91 17.67 3.27
N ASP A 57 -12.19 16.54 3.92
CA ASP A 57 -13.54 15.98 3.99
C ASP A 57 -14.44 16.79 4.95
N PHE A 58 -13.89 17.38 6.02
CA PHE A 58 -14.61 18.31 6.89
C PHE A 58 -15.03 19.59 6.17
N PHE A 59 -14.12 20.22 5.39
CA PHE A 59 -14.43 21.45 4.65
C PHE A 59 -15.27 21.23 3.39
N LYS A 60 -15.29 20.01 2.84
CA LYS A 60 -16.21 19.65 1.76
C LYS A 60 -17.67 19.59 2.22
N GLY A 61 -17.91 19.58 3.53
CA GLY A 61 -19.25 19.49 4.11
C GLY A 61 -19.91 18.14 3.86
N TYR A 62 -21.08 17.96 4.47
CA TYR A 62 -21.92 16.78 4.23
C TYR A 62 -22.38 16.76 2.77
N SER A 63 -22.27 15.61 2.11
CA SER A 63 -22.67 15.51 0.71
C SER A 63 -24.20 15.54 0.62
N SER A 64 -24.75 15.84 -0.55
CA SER A 64 -26.21 15.81 -0.77
C SER A 64 -26.83 14.43 -0.47
N SER A 65 -26.04 13.35 -0.43
CA SER A 65 -26.51 12.02 0.01
C SER A 65 -26.71 11.89 1.52
N ASP A 66 -26.18 12.82 2.32
CA ASP A 66 -26.32 12.83 3.78
C ASP A 66 -27.53 13.69 4.21
N ALA A 67 -28.13 14.43 3.28
CA ALA A 67 -29.30 15.28 3.47
C ALA A 67 -30.63 14.54 3.20
N ILE A 68 -30.68 13.21 3.39
CA ILE A 68 -31.87 12.37 3.16
C ILE A 68 -33.10 12.87 3.96
N TYR A 69 -32.89 13.59 5.05
CA TYR A 69 -33.95 14.13 5.89
C TYR A 69 -34.42 15.54 5.48
N ASP A 70 -33.72 16.25 4.59
CA ASP A 70 -34.13 17.57 4.10
C ASP A 70 -35.18 17.49 2.98
N GLU A 71 -35.34 16.33 2.34
CA GLU A 71 -36.28 16.13 1.22
C GLU A 71 -37.75 15.91 1.65
N TYR A 72 -38.05 15.82 2.94
CA TYR A 72 -39.39 15.56 3.49
C TYR A 72 -40.04 16.80 4.16
N LYS A 73 -39.98 17.98 3.52
CA LYS A 73 -40.73 19.18 3.94
C LYS A 73 -41.90 19.53 3.03
#